data_AF-A0A2D6MX63-F1
#
_entry.id   AF-A0A2D6MX63-F1
#
_cell.length_a   1.000
_cell.length_b   1.000
_cell.length_c   1.000
_cell.angle_alpha   90.00
_cell.angle_beta   90.00
_cell.angle_gamma   90.00
#
_symmetry.space_group_name_H-M   'P 1'
#
loop_
_entity.id
_entity.type
_entity.pdbx_description
1 polymer ?
#
loop_
_entity_poly.entity_id
_entity_poly.type
_entity_poly.pdbx_seq_one_letter_code
_entity_poly.pdbx_strand_id
1 'polypeptide(L)'
;MAELEWQGEPDQPSLRRAIRHRLRHFDPTLRVIAEGFLAETSQIDLLAVGAEGEIVSIRIAASGDDAAALTRSLADLSWLRPRTGDFLKLAPGLGLEPSAEPRALLLCPDFGNETRAAVENLPRRTIELLGYRYLRQHGQLSVIFETWKPTGLPPATSRTGRPAHEPGLGSHAQPNGDETARLTDPPSSSSFRTGLTDADLRLEH
;
A
#
# COMPACT_ATOMS: atom_id res chain seq x y z
N MET A 1 27.14 -1.72 -34.52
CA MET A 1 26.55 -1.25 -33.25
C MET A 1 25.05 -1.22 -33.47
N ALA A 2 24.26 -1.96 -32.70
CA ALA A 2 22.81 -1.95 -32.86
C ALA A 2 22.25 -0.63 -32.29
N GLU A 3 21.50 0.10 -33.09
CA GLU A 3 20.82 1.33 -32.70
C GLU A 3 19.72 1.01 -31.68
N LEU A 4 19.75 1.67 -30.52
CA LEU A 4 18.70 1.60 -29.53
C LEU A 4 17.54 2.49 -30.00
N GLU A 5 16.58 1.91 -30.71
CA GLU A 5 15.35 2.60 -31.07
C GLU A 5 14.42 2.67 -29.84
N TRP A 6 14.14 3.89 -29.38
CA TRP A 6 13.06 4.16 -28.42
C TRP A 6 11.71 4.03 -29.13
N GLN A 7 11.27 2.80 -29.36
CA GLN A 7 9.91 2.53 -29.85
C GLN A 7 8.92 2.73 -28.70
N GLY A 8 7.74 3.29 -29.02
CA GLY A 8 6.75 3.82 -28.08
C GLY A 8 6.24 2.88 -26.99
N GLU A 9 5.28 3.38 -26.21
CA GLU A 9 4.80 2.72 -25.00
C GLU A 9 4.30 1.28 -25.29
N PRO A 10 4.79 0.26 -24.55
CA PRO A 10 4.36 -1.11 -24.74
C PRO A 10 2.89 -1.27 -24.34
N ASP A 11 2.18 -2.16 -25.02
CA ASP A 11 0.85 -2.56 -24.58
C ASP A 11 0.92 -3.23 -23.20
N GLN A 12 -0.13 -3.04 -22.40
CA GLN A 12 -0.19 -3.54 -21.02
C GLN A 12 0.06 -5.06 -20.91
N PRO A 13 -0.50 -5.94 -21.78
CA PRO A 13 -0.19 -7.37 -21.76
C PRO A 13 1.30 -7.68 -21.97
N SER A 14 1.95 -7.06 -22.96
CA SER A 14 3.38 -7.25 -23.23
C SER A 14 4.24 -6.76 -22.06
N LEU A 15 3.91 -5.59 -21.51
CA LEU A 15 4.60 -5.03 -20.35
C LEU A 15 4.49 -5.95 -19.13
N ARG A 16 3.28 -6.41 -18.82
CA ARG A 16 3.02 -7.35 -17.72
C ARG A 16 3.81 -8.65 -17.88
N ARG A 17 3.87 -9.21 -19.09
CA ARG A 17 4.66 -10.43 -19.37
C ARG A 17 6.16 -10.18 -19.17
N ALA A 18 6.68 -9.04 -19.62
CA ALA A 18 8.08 -8.67 -19.44
C ALA A 18 8.43 -8.44 -17.96
N ILE A 19 7.55 -7.76 -17.21
CA ILE A 19 7.68 -7.54 -15.76
C ILE A 19 7.67 -8.89 -15.02
N ARG A 20 6.72 -9.78 -15.31
CA ARG A 20 6.68 -11.13 -14.70
C ARG A 20 7.97 -11.89 -14.92
N HIS A 21 8.48 -11.88 -16.16
CA HIS A 21 9.74 -12.54 -16.48
C HIS A 21 10.91 -11.93 -15.69
N ARG A 22 10.96 -10.59 -15.59
CA ARG A 22 12.00 -9.89 -14.85
C ARG A 22 11.90 -10.11 -13.34
N LEU A 23 10.70 -10.14 -12.76
CA LEU A 23 10.47 -10.36 -11.33
C LEU A 23 11.07 -11.69 -10.86
N ARG A 24 10.91 -12.76 -11.64
CA ARG A 24 11.51 -14.07 -11.33
C ARG A 24 13.03 -14.03 -11.17
N HIS A 25 13.71 -13.13 -11.87
CA HIS A 25 15.16 -12.96 -11.79
C HIS A 25 15.57 -11.96 -10.71
N PHE A 26 14.74 -10.94 -10.48
CA PHE A 26 14.98 -9.90 -9.49
C PHE A 26 14.79 -10.41 -8.06
N ASP A 27 13.70 -11.15 -7.83
CA ASP A 27 13.41 -11.82 -6.57
C ASP A 27 12.90 -13.25 -6.85
N PRO A 28 13.79 -14.26 -6.77
CA PRO A 28 13.43 -15.66 -7.00
C PRO A 28 12.44 -16.22 -5.96
N THR A 29 12.28 -15.56 -4.81
CA THR A 29 11.36 -16.00 -3.76
C THR A 29 9.93 -15.54 -4.04
N LEU A 30 9.75 -14.48 -4.84
CA LEU A 30 8.45 -13.97 -5.25
C LEU A 30 7.89 -14.81 -6.41
N ARG A 31 6.92 -15.68 -6.10
CA ARG A 31 6.31 -16.58 -7.08
C ARG A 31 4.96 -16.04 -7.56
N VAL A 32 4.89 -15.58 -8.80
CA VAL A 32 3.62 -15.17 -9.44
C VAL A 32 2.70 -16.38 -9.64
N ILE A 33 1.47 -16.29 -9.11
CA ILE A 33 0.44 -17.32 -9.12
C ILE A 33 -0.77 -16.99 -10.02
N ALA A 34 -1.03 -15.71 -10.29
CA ALA A 34 -2.10 -15.29 -11.19
C ALA A 34 -1.74 -13.98 -11.91
N GLU A 35 -2.37 -13.74 -13.06
CA GLU A 35 -2.32 -12.48 -13.80
C GLU A 35 -3.74 -11.96 -14.01
N GLY A 36 -3.91 -10.64 -13.98
CA GLY A 36 -5.21 -10.01 -14.21
C GLY A 36 -6.29 -10.48 -13.22
N PHE A 37 -5.91 -10.65 -11.96
CA PHE A 37 -6.78 -11.18 -10.93
C PHE A 37 -7.85 -10.16 -10.54
N LEU A 38 -9.12 -10.55 -10.55
CA LEU A 38 -10.23 -9.64 -10.25
C LEU A 38 -10.43 -9.54 -8.72
N ALA A 39 -10.12 -8.38 -8.15
CA ALA A 39 -10.54 -8.03 -6.78
C ALA A 39 -11.95 -7.41 -6.81
N GLU A 40 -12.41 -6.84 -5.70
CA GLU A 40 -13.79 -6.32 -5.58
C GLU A 40 -14.14 -5.25 -6.60
N THR A 41 -13.27 -4.25 -6.77
CA THR A 41 -13.55 -3.07 -7.61
C THR A 41 -12.56 -2.86 -8.74
N SER A 42 -11.48 -3.64 -8.76
CA SER A 42 -10.43 -3.47 -9.77
C SER A 42 -9.65 -4.75 -10.00
N GLN A 43 -8.99 -4.80 -11.15
CA GLN A 43 -8.10 -5.88 -11.50
C GLN A 43 -6.70 -5.62 -10.88
N ILE A 44 -6.13 -6.65 -10.25
CA ILE A 44 -4.74 -6.72 -9.83
C ILE A 44 -3.92 -7.26 -11.00
N ASP A 45 -2.82 -6.59 -11.37
CA ASP A 45 -2.04 -6.98 -12.55
C ASP A 45 -1.40 -8.35 -12.39
N LEU A 46 -0.74 -8.59 -11.25
CA LEU A 46 -0.19 -9.89 -10.89
C LEU A 46 -0.47 -10.17 -9.40
N LEU A 47 -0.77 -11.43 -9.10
CA LEU A 47 -0.84 -11.93 -7.73
C LEU A 47 0.31 -12.91 -7.53
N ALA A 48 1.02 -12.80 -6.41
CA ALA A 48 2.16 -13.64 -6.08
C ALA A 48 2.12 -14.14 -4.63
N VAL A 49 2.98 -15.12 -4.34
CA VAL A 49 3.33 -15.56 -2.99
C VAL A 49 4.76 -15.14 -2.73
N GLY A 50 4.99 -14.45 -1.60
CA GLY A 50 6.31 -14.00 -1.19
C GLY A 50 7.09 -15.03 -0.38
N ALA A 51 8.27 -14.63 0.10
CA ALA A 51 9.20 -15.49 0.83
C ALA A 51 8.65 -15.98 2.18
N GLU A 52 7.76 -15.21 2.80
CA GLU A 52 7.18 -15.50 4.11
C GLU A 52 5.83 -16.20 3.99
N GLY A 53 5.44 -16.61 2.77
CA GLY A 53 4.13 -17.18 2.48
C GLY A 53 3.01 -16.14 2.44
N GLU A 54 3.35 -14.86 2.40
CA GLU A 54 2.38 -13.77 2.28
C GLU A 54 1.83 -13.66 0.85
N ILE A 55 0.56 -13.26 0.72
CA ILE A 55 0.01 -12.85 -0.58
C ILE A 55 0.60 -11.48 -0.93
N VAL A 56 1.15 -11.37 -2.13
CA VAL A 56 1.66 -10.11 -2.68
C VAL A 56 0.78 -9.67 -3.85
N SER A 57 0.08 -8.55 -3.68
CA SER A 57 -0.57 -7.87 -4.81
C SER A 57 0.45 -7.03 -5.55
N ILE A 58 0.49 -7.11 -6.87
CA ILE A 58 1.45 -6.39 -7.69
C ILE A 58 0.68 -5.54 -8.69
N ARG A 59 0.91 -4.22 -8.65
CA ARG A 59 0.29 -3.25 -9.55
C ARG A 59 1.31 -2.60 -10.46
N ILE A 60 0.96 -2.45 -11.73
CA ILE A 60 1.79 -1.81 -12.75
C ILE A 60 1.08 -0.52 -13.16
N ALA A 61 1.62 0.62 -12.74
CA ALA A 61 1.10 1.94 -13.04
C ALA A 61 1.82 2.57 -14.23
N ALA A 62 1.09 3.35 -15.02
CA ALA A 62 1.67 4.24 -16.01
C ALA A 62 2.34 5.44 -15.34
N SER A 63 3.15 6.18 -16.10
CA SER A 63 3.79 7.40 -15.60
C SER A 63 2.74 8.43 -15.17
N GLY A 64 2.81 8.90 -13.93
CA GLY A 64 1.88 9.88 -13.37
C GLY A 64 0.64 9.28 -12.68
N ASP A 65 0.44 7.96 -12.75
CA ASP A 65 -0.69 7.26 -12.12
C ASP A 65 -0.34 6.66 -10.74
N ASP A 66 0.81 7.01 -10.18
CA ASP A 66 1.35 6.38 -8.97
C ASP A 66 0.47 6.59 -7.74
N ALA A 67 -0.10 7.79 -7.55
CA ALA A 67 -1.01 8.06 -6.42
C ALA A 67 -2.33 7.26 -6.51
N ALA A 68 -2.91 7.15 -7.70
CA ALA A 68 -4.10 6.34 -7.94
C ALA A 68 -3.80 4.86 -7.72
N ALA A 69 -2.65 4.40 -8.20
CA ALA A 69 -2.21 3.02 -8.03
C ALA A 69 -1.86 2.67 -6.58
N LEU A 70 -1.32 3.61 -5.80
CA LEU A 70 -1.13 3.46 -4.35
C LEU A 70 -2.47 3.26 -3.65
N THR A 71 -3.45 4.10 -3.95
CA THR A 71 -4.81 4.00 -3.39
C THR A 71 -5.45 2.65 -3.70
N ARG A 72 -5.34 2.20 -4.96
CA ARG A 72 -5.84 0.87 -5.37
C ARG A 72 -5.08 -0.28 -4.68
N SER A 73 -3.77 -0.14 -4.48
CA SER A 73 -2.97 -1.13 -3.76
C SER A 73 -3.44 -1.29 -2.31
N LEU A 74 -3.73 -0.17 -1.63
CA LEU A 74 -4.30 -0.21 -0.27
C LEU A 74 -5.67 -0.89 -0.24
N ALA A 75 -6.51 -0.61 -1.24
CA ALA A 75 -7.81 -1.27 -1.39
C ALA A 75 -7.66 -2.79 -1.58
N ASP A 76 -6.68 -3.24 -2.38
CA ASP A 76 -6.39 -4.67 -2.55
C ASP A 76 -6.00 -5.33 -1.24
N LEU A 77 -5.15 -4.70 -0.44
CA LEU A 77 -4.74 -5.26 0.85
C LEU A 77 -5.94 -5.38 1.80
N SER A 78 -6.80 -4.36 1.83
CA SER A 78 -8.05 -4.43 2.58
C SER A 78 -8.94 -5.59 2.14
N TRP A 79 -8.98 -5.87 0.84
CA TRP A 79 -9.77 -6.95 0.27
C TRP A 79 -9.16 -8.35 0.48
N LEU A 80 -7.83 -8.47 0.39
CA LEU A 80 -7.08 -9.72 0.49
C LEU A 80 -7.03 -10.27 1.92
N ARG A 81 -6.84 -9.41 2.92
CA ARG A 81 -6.74 -9.79 4.35
C ARG A 81 -7.82 -10.77 4.82
N PRO A 82 -9.13 -10.47 4.69
CA PRO A 82 -10.17 -11.39 5.14
C PRO A 82 -10.28 -12.67 4.28
N ARG A 83 -9.61 -12.72 3.12
CA ARG A 83 -9.74 -13.79 2.12
C ARG A 83 -8.56 -14.75 2.07
N THR A 84 -7.48 -14.51 2.82
CA THR A 84 -6.33 -15.44 2.88
C THR A 84 -6.76 -16.88 3.19
N GLY A 85 -7.71 -17.06 4.10
CA GLY A 85 -8.28 -18.37 4.42
C GLY A 85 -8.99 -19.04 3.24
N ASP A 86 -9.59 -18.26 2.34
CA ASP A 86 -10.26 -18.79 1.14
C ASP A 86 -9.22 -19.25 0.11
N PHE A 87 -8.13 -18.50 -0.08
CA PHE A 87 -7.02 -18.93 -0.95
C PHE A 87 -6.40 -20.25 -0.46
N LEU A 88 -6.22 -20.41 0.85
CA LEU A 88 -5.71 -21.65 1.45
C LEU A 88 -6.63 -22.85 1.17
N LYS A 89 -7.96 -22.65 1.21
CA LYS A 89 -8.93 -23.71 0.90
C LYS A 89 -8.94 -24.06 -0.58
N LEU A 90 -8.89 -23.05 -1.45
CA LEU A 90 -8.96 -23.23 -2.90
C LEU A 90 -7.66 -23.83 -3.47
N ALA A 91 -6.52 -23.52 -2.86
CA ALA A 91 -5.21 -23.94 -3.36
C ALA A 91 -4.20 -24.19 -2.22
N PRO A 92 -4.33 -25.30 -1.48
CA PRO A 92 -3.51 -25.61 -0.29
C PRO A 92 -2.01 -25.80 -0.59
N GLY A 93 -1.63 -26.01 -1.86
CA GLY A 93 -0.24 -26.13 -2.30
C GLY A 93 0.46 -24.80 -2.66
N LEU A 94 -0.20 -23.65 -2.43
CA LEU A 94 0.39 -22.34 -2.77
C LEU A 94 1.52 -21.89 -1.84
N GLY A 95 1.75 -22.60 -0.72
CA GLY A 95 2.75 -22.18 0.26
C GLY A 95 2.39 -20.86 0.95
N LEU A 96 1.09 -20.59 1.08
CA LEU A 96 0.61 -19.46 1.84
C LEU A 96 0.71 -19.77 3.34
N GLU A 97 1.14 -18.78 4.11
CA GLU A 97 1.17 -18.84 5.57
C GLU A 97 -0.06 -18.10 6.12
N PRO A 98 -0.97 -18.75 6.88
CA PRO A 98 -2.21 -18.13 7.36
C PRO A 98 -2.01 -16.85 8.17
N SER A 99 -0.91 -16.74 8.91
CA SER A 99 -0.58 -15.56 9.72
C SER A 99 0.21 -14.49 8.98
N ALA A 100 0.64 -14.74 7.74
CA ALA A 100 1.42 -13.79 6.98
C ALA A 100 0.52 -12.67 6.41
N GLU A 101 0.86 -11.45 6.78
CA GLU A 101 0.09 -10.26 6.40
C GLU A 101 0.28 -9.96 4.90
N PRO A 102 -0.81 -9.81 4.11
CA PRO A 102 -0.68 -9.43 2.71
C PRO A 102 0.05 -8.10 2.53
N ARG A 103 0.87 -8.01 1.49
CA ARG A 103 1.58 -6.78 1.10
C ARG A 103 1.40 -6.44 -0.36
N ALA A 104 1.72 -5.21 -0.73
CA ALA A 104 1.67 -4.76 -2.11
C ALA A 104 3.06 -4.40 -2.65
N LEU A 105 3.28 -4.68 -3.92
CA LEU A 105 4.40 -4.18 -4.71
C LEU A 105 3.86 -3.27 -5.80
N LEU A 106 4.16 -1.98 -5.71
CA LEU A 106 3.76 -1.01 -6.70
C LEU A 106 4.93 -0.76 -7.67
N LEU A 107 4.70 -1.04 -8.95
CA LEU A 107 5.62 -0.75 -10.04
C LEU A 107 5.17 0.49 -10.80
N CYS A 108 6.07 1.46 -10.97
CA CYS A 108 5.82 2.67 -11.74
C CYS A 108 7.13 3.10 -12.42
N PRO A 109 7.11 3.78 -13.59
CA PRO A 109 8.32 4.36 -14.16
C PRO A 109 8.99 5.35 -13.22
N ASP A 110 8.18 6.17 -12.54
CA ASP A 110 8.60 7.20 -11.62
C ASP A 110 7.57 7.37 -10.51
N PHE A 111 8.03 7.63 -9.29
CA PHE A 111 7.18 7.94 -8.14
C PHE A 111 7.29 9.40 -7.76
N GLY A 112 6.14 10.06 -7.60
CA GLY A 112 6.05 11.41 -7.04
C GLY A 112 6.47 11.46 -5.57
N ASN A 113 6.85 12.65 -5.10
CA ASN A 113 7.31 12.85 -3.72
C ASN A 113 6.21 12.50 -2.69
N GLU A 114 4.96 12.82 -3.00
CA GLU A 114 3.81 12.55 -2.14
C GLU A 114 3.58 11.05 -1.96
N THR A 115 3.62 10.28 -3.04
CA THR A 115 3.51 8.81 -3.00
C THR A 115 4.64 8.18 -2.18
N ARG A 116 5.88 8.65 -2.37
CA ARG A 116 7.03 8.18 -1.58
C ARG A 116 6.85 8.48 -0.10
N ALA A 117 6.53 9.73 0.25
CA ALA A 117 6.30 10.14 1.63
C ALA A 117 5.13 9.38 2.27
N ALA A 118 4.06 9.12 1.52
CA ALA A 118 2.93 8.32 2.00
C ALA A 118 3.37 6.89 2.35
N VAL A 119 4.12 6.23 1.48
CA VAL A 119 4.63 4.86 1.72
C VAL A 119 5.61 4.80 2.90
N GLU A 120 6.45 5.83 3.09
CA GLU A 120 7.35 5.90 4.25
C GLU A 120 6.61 5.95 5.60
N ASN A 121 5.37 6.43 5.62
CA ASN A 121 4.53 6.49 6.82
C ASN A 121 3.69 5.22 7.04
N LEU A 122 3.72 4.24 6.13
CA LEU A 122 3.03 2.97 6.30
C LEU A 122 3.84 2.01 7.19
N PRO A 123 3.19 1.02 7.84
CA PRO A 123 3.90 -0.04 8.51
C PRO A 123 4.89 -0.71 7.55
N ARG A 124 6.06 -1.11 8.08
CA ARG A 124 7.14 -1.69 7.27
C ARG A 124 6.63 -2.81 6.38
N ARG A 125 7.05 -2.80 5.12
CA ARG A 125 6.71 -3.82 4.10
C ARG A 125 5.23 -3.90 3.72
N THR A 126 4.36 -2.99 4.18
CA THR A 126 2.96 -2.98 3.71
C THR A 126 2.88 -2.71 2.21
N ILE A 127 3.62 -1.72 1.73
CA ILE A 127 3.75 -1.38 0.31
C ILE A 127 5.22 -1.17 0.00
N GLU A 128 5.70 -1.83 -1.04
CA GLU A 128 7.05 -1.62 -1.60
C GLU A 128 6.96 -0.91 -2.94
N LEU A 129 7.84 0.07 -3.15
CA LEU A 129 7.93 0.82 -4.40
C LEU A 129 9.08 0.28 -5.25
N LEU A 130 8.80 -0.05 -6.51
CA LEU A 130 9.79 -0.53 -7.45
C LEU A 130 9.72 0.26 -8.76
N GLY A 131 10.76 1.04 -9.04
CA GLY A 131 10.88 1.75 -10.31
C GLY A 131 11.10 0.75 -11.44
N TYR A 132 10.58 1.03 -12.64
CA TYR A 132 10.94 0.25 -13.82
C TYR A 132 11.23 1.11 -15.05
N ARG A 133 12.17 0.65 -15.86
CA ARG A 133 12.44 1.16 -17.20
C ARG A 133 12.27 0.01 -18.19
N TYR A 134 11.80 0.32 -19.38
CA TYR A 134 11.69 -0.68 -20.45
C TYR A 134 12.45 -0.22 -21.68
N LEU A 135 12.92 -1.19 -22.46
CA LEU A 135 13.61 -0.99 -23.71
C LEU A 135 13.16 -2.06 -24.71
N ARG A 136 13.07 -1.68 -25.99
CA ARG A 136 12.81 -2.62 -27.08
C ARG A 136 14.09 -2.87 -27.85
N GLN A 137 14.49 -4.14 -27.97
CA GLN A 137 15.63 -4.57 -28.77
C GLN A 137 15.17 -5.66 -29.73
N HIS A 138 15.27 -5.43 -31.03
CA HIS A 138 14.86 -6.39 -32.07
C HIS A 138 13.43 -6.92 -31.88
N GLY A 139 12.48 -6.05 -31.49
CA GLY A 139 11.09 -6.42 -31.22
C GLY A 139 10.84 -7.07 -29.85
N GLN A 140 11.88 -7.38 -29.08
CA GLN A 140 11.77 -7.93 -27.74
C GLN A 140 11.74 -6.81 -26.69
N LEU A 141 10.72 -6.82 -25.83
CA LEU A 141 10.61 -5.94 -24.68
C LEU A 141 11.45 -6.48 -23.52
N SER A 142 12.35 -5.65 -23.00
CA SER A 142 13.12 -5.92 -21.79
C SER A 142 12.80 -4.88 -20.72
N VAL A 143 12.77 -5.29 -19.45
CA VAL A 143 12.46 -4.44 -18.30
C VAL A 143 13.62 -4.49 -17.31
N ILE A 144 13.99 -3.32 -16.81
CA ILE A 144 14.99 -3.12 -15.76
C ILE A 144 14.26 -2.56 -14.54
N PHE A 145 14.60 -3.05 -13.35
CA PHE A 145 14.05 -2.55 -12.10
C PHE A 145 15.07 -1.69 -11.37
N GLU A 146 14.54 -0.64 -10.75
CA GLU A 146 15.27 0.30 -9.93
C GLU A 146 14.66 0.30 -8.53
N THR A 147 15.39 -0.24 -7.56
CA THR A 147 14.92 -0.25 -6.17
C THR A 147 15.00 1.16 -5.63
N TRP A 148 13.86 1.69 -5.19
CA TRP A 148 13.86 2.94 -4.47
C TRP A 148 14.32 2.67 -3.03
N LYS A 149 15.35 3.40 -2.59
CA LYS A 149 15.77 3.42 -1.18
C LYS A 149 15.18 4.67 -0.55
N PRO A 150 14.45 4.56 0.57
CA PRO A 150 14.05 5.74 1.33
C PRO A 150 15.29 6.55 1.61
N THR A 151 15.26 7.80 1.15
CA THR A 151 16.34 8.75 1.42
C THR A 151 16.18 9.08 2.88
N GLY A 152 16.83 8.28 3.73
CA GLY A 152 16.62 8.32 5.17
C GLY A 152 16.65 9.76 5.64
N LEU A 153 15.47 10.29 5.99
CA LEU A 153 15.39 11.50 6.78
C LEU A 153 16.27 11.21 8.01
N PRO A 154 17.27 12.08 8.32
CA PRO A 154 18.02 11.90 9.55
C PRO A 154 16.99 11.79 10.67
N PRO A 155 17.13 10.80 11.58
CA PRO A 155 16.14 10.56 12.63
C PRO A 155 15.88 11.91 13.28
N ALA A 156 14.61 12.33 13.26
CA ALA A 156 14.20 13.59 13.86
C ALA A 156 14.82 13.60 15.26
N THR A 157 15.84 14.44 15.44
CA THR A 157 16.55 14.53 16.71
C THR A 157 15.49 14.83 17.73
N SER A 158 15.16 13.84 18.55
CA SER A 158 14.29 14.01 19.68
C SER A 158 14.88 15.19 20.43
N ARG A 159 14.17 16.32 20.46
CA ARG A 159 14.49 17.41 21.37
C ARG A 159 14.24 16.88 22.77
N THR A 160 15.19 16.10 23.28
CA THR A 160 15.43 15.90 24.71
C THR A 160 15.92 17.23 25.26
N GLY A 161 14.97 18.15 25.41
CA GLY A 161 15.14 19.40 26.13
C GLY A 161 14.19 19.42 27.33
N ARG A 162 14.51 18.60 28.34
CA ARG A 162 14.21 18.89 29.75
C ARG A 162 15.58 18.89 30.45
N PRO A 163 15.86 19.75 31.45
CA PRO A 163 14.95 20.02 32.56
C PRO A 163 14.92 21.47 33.08
N ALA A 164 13.90 21.84 33.87
CA ALA A 164 14.05 22.58 35.13
C ALA A 164 12.70 22.76 35.86
N HIS A 165 12.63 22.13 37.05
CA HIS A 165 12.03 22.59 38.30
C HIS A 165 10.55 23.02 38.42
N GLU A 166 9.81 22.19 39.16
CA GLU A 166 8.72 22.51 40.12
C GLU A 166 9.18 23.50 41.23
N PRO A 167 8.28 24.28 41.89
CA PRO A 167 7.34 23.77 42.92
C PRO A 167 5.98 24.49 43.04
N GLY A 168 4.97 23.79 43.58
CA GLY A 168 3.70 24.42 43.98
C GLY A 168 2.69 23.47 44.62
N LEU A 169 2.83 23.30 45.94
CA LEU A 169 1.93 22.58 46.86
C LEU A 169 0.45 23.01 46.75
N GLY A 170 -0.44 22.03 46.84
CA GLY A 170 -1.89 22.26 47.00
C GLY A 170 -2.63 20.98 47.38
N SER A 171 -2.55 20.58 48.65
CA SER A 171 -3.42 19.57 49.26
C SER A 171 -4.88 20.01 49.20
N HIS A 172 -5.79 19.14 48.75
CA HIS A 172 -7.14 19.09 49.31
C HIS A 172 -7.68 17.66 49.29
N ALA A 173 -8.26 17.31 50.43
CA ALA A 173 -8.71 15.99 50.85
C ALA A 173 -10.00 15.50 50.16
N GLN A 174 -10.20 14.18 50.24
CA GLN A 174 -11.38 13.41 49.83
C GLN A 174 -12.67 13.86 50.53
N PRO A 175 -13.86 13.35 50.12
CA PRO A 175 -14.34 12.10 50.71
C PRO A 175 -15.01 11.12 49.74
N ASN A 176 -15.05 9.86 50.18
CA ASN A 176 -15.81 8.74 49.64
C ASN A 176 -17.31 9.03 49.55
N GLY A 177 -17.94 8.52 48.50
CA GLY A 177 -19.38 8.39 48.35
C GLY A 177 -19.68 7.10 47.58
N ASP A 178 -20.26 6.15 48.30
CA ASP A 178 -20.80 4.87 47.88
C ASP A 178 -22.15 5.13 47.19
N GLU A 179 -22.38 4.69 45.95
CA GLU A 179 -23.76 4.42 45.47
C GLU A 179 -23.84 3.63 44.15
N THR A 180 -24.50 2.50 44.27
CA THR A 180 -25.10 1.68 43.22
C THR A 180 -26.08 2.46 42.34
N ALA A 181 -25.89 2.46 41.01
CA ALA A 181 -27.01 2.58 40.06
C ALA A 181 -26.61 2.12 38.64
N ARG A 182 -27.35 1.13 38.14
CA ARG A 182 -27.48 0.84 36.71
C ARG A 182 -28.09 2.07 36.02
N LEU A 183 -27.54 2.52 34.91
CA LEU A 183 -28.34 3.14 33.85
C LEU A 183 -27.59 3.02 32.51
N THR A 184 -28.27 2.39 31.55
CA THR A 184 -27.95 2.32 30.13
C THR A 184 -27.82 3.71 29.52
N ASP A 185 -26.63 4.06 29.03
CA ASP A 185 -26.45 5.20 28.14
C ASP A 185 -26.93 4.84 26.71
N PRO A 186 -27.77 5.68 26.07
CA PRO A 186 -28.05 5.58 24.64
C PRO A 186 -26.86 6.11 23.80
N PRO A 187 -26.70 5.64 22.55
CA PRO A 187 -25.63 6.12 21.69
C PRO A 187 -25.79 7.61 21.39
N SER A 188 -24.72 8.36 21.62
CA SER A 188 -24.59 9.77 21.24
C SER A 188 -24.86 9.94 19.74
N SER A 189 -25.84 10.77 19.40
CA SER A 189 -26.06 11.24 18.05
C SER A 189 -24.90 12.14 17.65
N SER A 190 -23.98 11.58 16.87
CA SER A 190 -22.89 12.33 16.25
C SER A 190 -23.49 13.35 15.28
N SER A 191 -23.48 14.62 15.70
CA SER A 191 -23.72 15.77 14.82
C SER A 191 -22.46 16.01 13.99
N PHE A 192 -22.29 15.23 12.93
CA PHE A 192 -21.39 15.62 11.84
C PHE A 192 -22.01 16.83 11.13
N ARG A 193 -21.55 18.02 11.49
CA ARG A 193 -21.80 19.24 10.71
C ARG A 193 -20.91 19.20 9.48
N THR A 194 -21.35 18.54 8.42
CA THR A 194 -20.80 18.79 7.09
C THR A 194 -21.23 20.20 6.70
N GLY A 195 -20.30 21.14 6.63
CA GLY A 195 -20.55 22.52 6.17
C GLY A 195 -20.84 22.62 4.67
N LEU A 196 -21.36 21.56 4.07
CA LEU A 196 -21.82 21.49 2.68
C LEU A 196 -23.31 21.82 2.69
N THR A 197 -23.67 22.88 1.97
CA THR A 197 -25.06 23.28 1.77
C THR A 197 -25.58 22.72 0.45
N ASP A 198 -26.90 22.53 0.31
CA ASP A 198 -27.50 22.10 -0.96
C ASP A 198 -27.19 23.03 -2.14
N ALA A 199 -26.72 24.25 -1.87
CA ALA A 199 -26.23 25.17 -2.90
C ALA A 199 -24.91 24.70 -3.55
N ASP A 200 -24.10 23.91 -2.84
CA ASP A 200 -22.81 23.40 -3.31
C ASP A 200 -22.97 22.17 -4.24
N LEU A 201 -24.15 21.54 -4.25
CA LEU A 201 -24.43 20.31 -5.00
C LEU A 201 -25.16 20.56 -6.33
N ARG A 202 -25.14 21.79 -6.88
CA ARG A 202 -25.78 22.11 -8.17
C ARG A 202 -25.11 21.35 -9.33
N LEU A 203 -25.60 20.14 -9.57
CA LEU A 203 -25.53 19.42 -10.83
C LEU A 203 -26.51 20.11 -11.79
N GLU A 204 -26.00 21.00 -12.63
CA GLU A 204 -26.75 21.52 -13.77
C GLU A 204 -26.83 20.42 -14.85
N HIS A 205 -28.07 20.14 -15.28
CA HIS A 205 -28.44 19.23 -16.35
C HIS A 205 -28.30 19.88 -17.73
#